data_AF-A0A914FNN4-F1
#
_entry.id   AF-A0A914FNN4-F1
#
_cell.length_a   1.000
_cell.length_b   1.000
_cell.length_c   1.000
_cell.angle_alpha   90.00
_cell.angle_beta   90.00
_cell.angle_gamma   90.00
#
_symmetry.space_group_name_H-M   'P 1'
#
loop_
_entity.id
_entity.type
_entity.pdbx_description
1 polymer ?
#
loop_
_entity_poly.entity_id
_entity_poly.type
_entity_poly.pdbx_seq_one_letter_code
_entity_poly.pdbx_strand_id
1 'polypeptide(L)'
;MDWLRNYMIRKRDQATVSYSRFGRTGEEEEDRTPPTQILVSPFNEEDPQFKVIGYWHVEKASVTLAAFGMCMVILLFISSFFEFNWYHHQRGVDISALLGLFTYLALGVLVHYYVLYGIKKQTAYYLLPFILIYSIVLTGEAVALMGLIVKMVEPQEPDHPSYSGMFLSLLIIVIVQTFMLSTILRCRQYLSLKETHLLELKVCDY
;
A
#
# COMPACT_ATOMS: atom_id res chain seq x y z
N MET A 1 -15.04 -24.00 14.19
CA MET A 1 -14.43 -24.77 13.08
C MET A 1 -15.06 -24.45 11.72
N ASP A 2 -16.30 -23.96 11.68
CA ASP A 2 -17.03 -23.71 10.43
C ASP A 2 -16.45 -22.59 9.55
N TRP A 3 -15.80 -21.59 10.15
CA TRP A 3 -15.12 -20.53 9.40
C TRP A 3 -13.96 -21.06 8.54
N LEU A 4 -13.21 -22.05 9.06
CA LEU A 4 -12.05 -22.63 8.37
C LEU A 4 -12.53 -23.54 7.25
N ARG A 5 -13.59 -24.30 7.51
CA ARG A 5 -14.25 -25.13 6.51
C ARG A 5 -14.84 -24.27 5.38
N ASN A 6 -15.57 -23.21 5.69
CA ASN A 6 -16.14 -22.31 4.70
C ASN A 6 -15.05 -21.59 3.91
N TYR A 7 -13.98 -21.15 4.57
CA TYR A 7 -12.82 -20.56 3.91
C TYR A 7 -12.14 -21.54 2.95
N MET A 8 -11.94 -22.80 3.37
CA MET A 8 -11.33 -23.84 2.53
C MET A 8 -12.23 -24.24 1.36
N ILE A 9 -13.54 -24.36 1.55
CA ILE A 9 -14.50 -24.65 0.47
C ILE A 9 -14.47 -23.52 -0.57
N ARG A 10 -14.54 -22.26 -0.13
CA ARG A 10 -14.46 -21.08 -1.01
C ARG A 10 -13.16 -21.04 -1.82
N LYS A 11 -12.04 -21.49 -1.23
CA LYS A 11 -10.73 -21.53 -1.89
C LYS A 11 -10.57 -22.74 -2.83
N ARG A 12 -11.20 -23.88 -2.52
CA ARG A 12 -11.15 -25.12 -3.31
C ARG A 12 -11.93 -24.98 -4.62
N ASP A 13 -13.09 -24.34 -4.56
CA ASP A 13 -13.98 -24.21 -5.71
C ASP A 13 -13.50 -23.12 -6.70
N GLN A 14 -12.45 -22.35 -6.35
CA GLN A 14 -11.76 -21.41 -7.25
C GLN A 14 -10.72 -22.06 -8.17
N ALA A 15 -10.37 -23.34 -7.98
CA ALA A 15 -9.16 -23.92 -8.57
C ALA A 15 -9.37 -25.11 -9.51
N THR A 16 -10.61 -25.49 -9.84
CA THR A 16 -10.85 -26.70 -10.66
C THR A 16 -11.70 -26.38 -11.87
N VAL A 17 -11.04 -26.17 -13.01
CA VAL A 17 -11.66 -26.18 -14.34
C VAL A 17 -11.04 -27.34 -15.10
N SER A 18 -11.78 -28.45 -15.24
CA SER A 18 -11.38 -29.53 -16.15
C SER A 18 -11.88 -29.20 -17.56
N TYR A 19 -11.00 -28.67 -18.40
CA TYR A 19 -11.30 -28.41 -19.80
C TYR A 19 -10.84 -29.61 -20.65
N SER A 20 -11.75 -30.41 -21.18
CA SER A 20 -11.43 -31.36 -22.26
C SER A 20 -11.70 -30.68 -23.59
N ARG A 21 -10.70 -30.01 -24.18
CA ARG A 21 -10.84 -29.30 -25.47
C ARG A 21 -10.84 -30.23 -26.67
N PHE A 22 -10.24 -31.39 -26.52
CA PHE A 22 -9.96 -32.29 -27.62
C PHE A 22 -10.47 -33.66 -27.22
N GLY A 23 -11.68 -33.98 -27.69
CA GLY A 23 -12.13 -35.37 -27.73
C GLY A 23 -11.09 -36.19 -28.49
N ARG A 24 -10.84 -37.42 -28.03
CA ARG A 24 -9.93 -38.33 -28.74
C ARG A 24 -10.47 -38.57 -30.14
N THR A 25 -9.59 -38.66 -31.14
CA THR A 25 -9.97 -39.07 -32.50
C THR A 25 -10.73 -40.40 -32.45
N GLY A 26 -12.04 -40.37 -32.67
CA GLY A 26 -12.94 -41.52 -32.59
C GLY A 26 -14.15 -41.37 -31.65
N GLU A 27 -14.24 -40.31 -30.84
CA GLU A 27 -15.44 -40.01 -30.03
C GLU A 27 -16.53 -39.35 -30.89
N GLU A 28 -17.73 -39.94 -30.89
CA GLU A 28 -18.92 -39.42 -31.58
C GLU A 28 -19.31 -38.02 -31.03
N GLU A 29 -19.80 -37.12 -31.89
CA GLU A 29 -20.18 -35.76 -31.49
C GLU A 29 -21.25 -35.71 -30.38
N GLU A 30 -22.04 -36.79 -30.22
CA GLU A 30 -23.08 -36.94 -29.20
C GLU A 30 -22.57 -37.23 -27.79
N ASP A 31 -21.34 -37.76 -27.63
CA ASP A 31 -20.78 -38.12 -26.31
C ASP A 31 -19.94 -36.98 -25.69
N ARG A 32 -19.95 -35.80 -26.34
CA ARG A 32 -19.31 -34.59 -25.80
C ARG A 32 -20.06 -34.15 -24.55
N THR A 33 -19.35 -34.18 -23.41
CA THR A 33 -19.84 -33.51 -22.20
C THR A 33 -20.23 -32.07 -22.55
N PRO A 34 -21.42 -31.62 -22.13
CA PRO A 34 -21.88 -30.27 -22.43
C PRO A 34 -20.83 -29.26 -21.93
N PRO A 35 -20.68 -28.11 -22.62
CA PRO A 35 -19.69 -27.11 -22.22
C PRO A 35 -19.83 -26.81 -20.73
N THR A 36 -18.74 -26.99 -20.00
CA THR A 36 -18.73 -26.79 -18.55
C THR A 36 -19.02 -25.33 -18.28
N GLN A 37 -20.16 -25.07 -17.62
CA GLN A 37 -20.50 -23.73 -17.17
C GLN A 37 -19.52 -23.34 -16.06
N ILE A 38 -18.67 -22.34 -16.33
CA ILE A 38 -17.80 -21.77 -15.31
C ILE A 38 -18.66 -20.88 -14.42
N LEU A 39 -18.94 -21.33 -13.20
CA LEU A 39 -19.68 -20.54 -12.22
C LEU A 39 -18.73 -19.59 -11.51
N VAL A 40 -18.70 -18.31 -11.93
CA VAL A 40 -17.93 -17.27 -11.25
C VAL A 40 -18.70 -16.80 -10.02
N SER A 41 -18.08 -16.88 -8.84
CA SER A 41 -18.68 -16.37 -7.61
C SER A 41 -18.84 -14.84 -7.69
N PRO A 42 -19.97 -14.26 -7.27
CA PRO A 42 -20.17 -12.81 -7.31
C PRO A 42 -19.16 -12.09 -6.41
N PHE A 43 -18.58 -11.00 -6.90
CA PHE A 43 -17.70 -10.14 -6.10
C PHE A 43 -18.52 -9.17 -5.24
N ASN A 44 -18.45 -9.37 -3.92
CA ASN A 44 -19.11 -8.49 -2.96
C ASN A 44 -18.19 -7.33 -2.55
N GLU A 45 -18.42 -6.14 -3.10
CA GLU A 45 -17.66 -4.93 -2.74
C GLU A 45 -17.87 -4.48 -1.29
N GLU A 46 -19.00 -4.86 -0.67
CA GLU A 46 -19.38 -4.45 0.68
C GLU A 46 -18.86 -5.41 1.78
N ASP A 47 -18.06 -6.41 1.40
CA ASP A 47 -17.46 -7.37 2.32
C ASP A 47 -16.65 -6.64 3.41
N PRO A 48 -16.83 -6.99 4.71
CA PRO A 48 -16.08 -6.39 5.81
C PRO A 48 -14.55 -6.38 5.62
N GLN A 49 -14.00 -7.34 4.86
CA GLN A 49 -12.57 -7.37 4.55
C GLN A 49 -12.09 -6.13 3.77
N PHE A 50 -12.99 -5.42 3.07
CA PHE A 50 -12.72 -4.19 2.32
C PHE A 50 -13.08 -2.91 3.10
N LYS A 51 -13.35 -3.03 4.40
CA LYS A 51 -13.67 -1.90 5.29
C LYS A 51 -12.56 -1.65 6.32
N VAL A 52 -12.04 -0.43 6.35
CA VAL A 52 -11.13 0.10 7.36
C VAL A 52 -11.94 0.50 8.59
N ILE A 53 -11.55 -0.01 9.76
CA ILE A 53 -12.23 0.23 11.05
C ILE A 53 -13.73 -0.18 10.97
N GLY A 54 -14.08 -1.10 10.08
CA GLY A 54 -15.45 -1.63 9.91
C GLY A 54 -16.43 -0.73 9.15
N TYR A 55 -16.09 0.53 8.87
CA TYR A 55 -17.04 1.47 8.26
C TYR A 55 -16.58 2.04 6.91
N TRP A 56 -15.29 2.34 6.74
CA TRP A 56 -14.82 3.09 5.57
C TRP A 56 -14.28 2.15 4.50
N HIS A 57 -14.81 2.23 3.28
CA HIS A 57 -14.26 1.46 2.16
C HIS A 57 -12.78 1.77 1.96
N VAL A 58 -11.96 0.73 1.74
CA VAL A 58 -10.50 0.83 1.64
C VAL A 58 -10.05 1.85 0.60
N GLU A 59 -10.74 1.97 -0.53
CA GLU A 59 -10.39 2.98 -1.55
C GLU A 59 -10.56 4.41 -1.04
N LYS A 60 -11.70 4.71 -0.39
CA LYS A 60 -11.98 6.06 0.12
C LYS A 60 -11.01 6.44 1.23
N ALA A 61 -10.69 5.48 2.10
CA ALA A 61 -9.67 5.66 3.13
C ALA A 61 -8.29 5.89 2.51
N SER A 62 -7.90 5.09 1.52
CA SER A 62 -6.62 5.24 0.82
C SER A 62 -6.47 6.56 0.07
N VAL A 63 -7.51 7.05 -0.60
CA VAL A 63 -7.50 8.36 -1.28
C VAL A 63 -7.30 9.49 -0.25
N THR A 64 -8.07 9.45 0.84
CA THR A 64 -7.98 10.47 1.90
C THR A 64 -6.58 10.49 2.53
N LEU A 65 -6.04 9.32 2.85
CA LEU A 65 -4.70 9.21 3.45
C LEU A 65 -3.59 9.59 2.48
N ALA A 66 -3.69 9.23 1.20
CA ALA A 66 -2.72 9.65 0.19
C ALA A 66 -2.73 11.16 -0.04
N ALA A 67 -3.91 11.79 -0.06
CA ALA A 67 -4.03 13.25 -0.15
C ALA A 67 -3.47 13.94 1.09
N PHE A 68 -3.79 13.43 2.29
CA PHE A 68 -3.24 13.93 3.54
C PHE A 68 -1.70 13.82 3.59
N GLY A 69 -1.15 12.67 3.20
CA GLY A 69 0.30 12.46 3.14
C GLY A 69 0.98 13.39 2.14
N MET A 70 0.38 13.61 0.96
CA MET A 70 0.88 14.57 -0.02
C MET A 70 0.91 16.00 0.55
N CYS A 71 -0.15 16.43 1.25
CA CYS A 71 -0.16 17.72 1.93
C CYS A 71 0.95 17.81 2.98
N MET A 72 1.16 16.76 3.78
CA MET A 72 2.22 16.73 4.78
C MET A 72 3.62 16.81 4.18
N VAL A 73 3.89 16.10 3.07
CA VAL A 73 5.17 16.23 2.34
C VAL A 73 5.41 17.67 1.90
N ILE A 74 4.40 18.33 1.34
CA ILE A 74 4.51 19.72 0.90
C ILE A 74 4.73 20.67 2.08
N LEU A 75 3.98 20.48 3.17
CA LEU A 75 4.10 21.31 4.37
C LEU A 75 5.48 21.15 5.03
N LEU A 76 5.99 19.93 5.16
CA LEU A 76 7.32 19.67 5.69
C LEU A 76 8.41 20.27 4.80
N PHE A 77 8.27 20.14 3.47
CA PHE A 77 9.16 20.81 2.53
C PHE A 77 9.18 22.33 2.75
N ILE A 78 8.01 22.97 2.79
CA ILE A 78 7.89 24.42 2.98
C ILE A 78 8.50 24.84 4.33
N SER A 79 8.17 24.13 5.40
CA SER A 79 8.69 24.41 6.75
C SER A 79 10.21 24.32 6.77
N SER A 80 10.78 23.19 6.32
CA SER A 80 12.23 23.00 6.29
C SER A 80 12.94 23.96 5.35
N PHE A 81 12.33 24.32 4.22
CA PHE A 81 12.89 25.29 3.29
C PHE A 81 13.00 26.69 3.90
N PHE A 82 12.01 27.14 4.66
CA PHE A 82 12.05 28.48 5.26
C PHE A 82 12.81 28.55 6.59
N GLU A 83 12.81 27.46 7.36
CA GLU A 83 13.52 27.40 8.65
C GLU A 83 15.03 27.25 8.49
N PHE A 84 15.48 26.60 7.40
CA PHE A 84 16.90 26.37 7.18
C PHE A 84 17.63 27.65 6.74
N ASN A 85 18.76 27.94 7.39
CA ASN A 85 19.51 29.18 7.17
C ASN A 85 20.53 29.02 6.01
N TRP A 86 20.02 28.99 4.78
CA TRP A 86 20.78 28.69 3.54
C TRP A 86 21.97 29.62 3.26
N TYR A 87 21.97 30.83 3.82
CA TYR A 87 22.95 31.87 3.50
C TYR A 87 24.19 31.86 4.39
N HIS A 88 24.19 31.08 5.48
CA HIS A 88 25.28 31.13 6.48
C HIS A 88 26.35 30.04 6.32
N HIS A 89 26.11 29.05 5.46
CA HIS A 89 26.98 27.89 5.31
C HIS A 89 27.84 28.00 4.03
N GLN A 90 29.12 27.64 4.14
CA GLN A 90 30.07 27.75 3.03
C GLN A 90 29.93 26.56 2.06
N ARG A 91 29.11 26.77 1.02
CA ARG A 91 29.21 26.31 -0.38
C ARG A 91 29.15 24.82 -0.76
N GLY A 92 29.28 23.85 0.14
CA GLY A 92 29.24 22.42 -0.23
C GLY A 92 28.00 21.67 0.27
N VAL A 93 27.78 21.73 1.58
CA VAL A 93 26.73 20.98 2.30
C VAL A 93 25.32 21.51 1.98
N ASP A 94 25.21 22.79 1.63
CA ASP A 94 23.90 23.41 1.37
C ASP A 94 23.29 22.98 0.04
N ILE A 95 24.13 22.76 -0.99
CA ILE A 95 23.64 22.33 -2.31
C ILE A 95 23.12 20.89 -2.22
N SER A 96 23.81 20.01 -1.49
CA SER A 96 23.36 18.62 -1.30
C SER A 96 22.11 18.55 -0.42
N ALA A 97 22.01 19.35 0.65
CA ALA A 97 20.81 19.44 1.47
C ALA A 97 19.61 19.98 0.66
N LEU A 98 19.82 21.03 -0.14
CA LEU A 98 18.81 21.60 -1.01
C LEU A 98 18.35 20.60 -2.08
N LEU A 99 19.29 19.92 -2.73
CA LEU A 99 18.98 18.87 -3.71
C LEU A 99 18.21 17.71 -3.05
N GLY A 100 18.62 17.31 -1.85
CA GLY A 100 17.92 16.30 -1.05
C GLY A 100 16.49 16.72 -0.73
N LEU A 101 16.28 17.99 -0.35
CA LEU A 101 14.98 18.54 -0.02
C LEU A 101 14.03 18.60 -1.24
N PHE A 102 14.52 19.01 -2.41
CA PHE A 102 13.75 18.95 -3.66
C PHE A 102 13.49 17.51 -4.12
N THR A 103 14.45 16.61 -3.94
CA THR A 103 14.27 15.19 -4.24
C THR A 103 13.22 14.57 -3.35
N TYR A 104 13.22 14.90 -2.06
CA TYR A 104 12.19 14.52 -1.09
C TYR A 104 10.80 15.01 -1.54
N LEU A 105 10.66 16.27 -1.92
CA LEU A 105 9.39 16.81 -2.41
C LEU A 105 8.92 16.09 -3.67
N ALA A 106 9.80 15.95 -4.68
CA ALA A 106 9.46 15.34 -5.95
C ALA A 106 9.04 13.88 -5.77
N LEU A 107 9.85 13.07 -5.08
CA LEU A 107 9.54 11.67 -4.83
C LEU A 107 8.30 11.52 -3.93
N GLY A 108 8.18 12.31 -2.86
CA GLY A 108 7.05 12.26 -1.94
C GLY A 108 5.72 12.58 -2.62
N VAL A 109 5.66 13.65 -3.41
CA VAL A 109 4.45 13.99 -4.18
C VAL A 109 4.16 12.90 -5.21
N LEU A 110 5.18 12.41 -5.92
CA LEU A 110 5.02 11.40 -6.96
C LEU A 110 4.51 10.06 -6.42
N VAL A 111 4.99 9.57 -5.27
CA VAL A 111 4.49 8.32 -4.68
C VAL A 111 3.03 8.43 -4.24
N HIS A 112 2.64 9.55 -3.65
CA HIS A 112 1.25 9.78 -3.28
C HIS A 112 0.36 9.96 -4.52
N TYR A 113 0.84 10.65 -5.55
CA TYR A 113 0.13 10.81 -6.81
C TYR A 113 -0.14 9.45 -7.48
N TYR A 114 0.85 8.54 -7.48
CA TYR A 114 0.66 7.20 -8.04
C TYR A 114 -0.44 6.40 -7.34
N VAL A 115 -0.60 6.55 -6.02
CA VAL A 115 -1.74 5.95 -5.29
C VAL A 115 -3.06 6.51 -5.80
N LEU A 116 -3.19 7.84 -5.87
CA LEU A 116 -4.42 8.51 -6.34
C LEU A 116 -4.74 8.10 -7.78
N TYR A 117 -3.73 8.09 -8.65
CA TYR A 117 -3.87 7.68 -10.04
C TYR A 117 -4.25 6.20 -10.16
N GLY A 118 -3.63 5.32 -9.38
CA GLY A 118 -3.91 3.89 -9.34
C GLY A 118 -5.34 3.56 -8.94
N ILE A 119 -5.85 4.22 -7.90
CA ILE A 119 -7.24 4.06 -7.46
C ILE A 119 -8.20 4.62 -8.51
N LYS A 120 -7.91 5.79 -9.09
CA LYS A 120 -8.73 6.36 -10.17
C LYS A 120 -8.80 5.46 -11.41
N LYS A 121 -7.69 4.79 -11.75
CA LYS A 121 -7.60 3.83 -12.86
C LYS A 121 -8.08 2.43 -12.49
N GLN A 122 -8.42 2.18 -11.23
CA GLN A 122 -8.84 0.87 -10.72
C GLN A 122 -7.77 -0.22 -10.99
N THR A 123 -6.50 0.12 -10.80
CA THR A 123 -5.36 -0.75 -11.13
C THR A 123 -4.38 -0.84 -9.96
N ALA A 124 -4.13 -2.06 -9.48
CA ALA A 124 -3.32 -2.33 -8.28
C ALA A 124 -1.82 -2.03 -8.48
N TYR A 125 -1.32 -2.12 -9.71
CA TYR A 125 0.10 -1.95 -10.04
C TYR A 125 0.69 -0.61 -9.59
N TYR A 126 -0.06 0.49 -9.76
CA TYR A 126 0.42 1.83 -9.41
C TYR A 126 0.55 2.07 -7.89
N LEU A 127 0.04 1.17 -7.03
CA LEU A 127 0.22 1.29 -5.58
C LEU A 127 1.60 0.77 -5.12
N LEU A 128 2.32 0.03 -5.98
CA LEU A 128 3.60 -0.60 -5.63
C LEU A 128 4.72 0.39 -5.27
N PRO A 129 4.95 1.51 -5.98
CA PRO A 129 6.01 2.45 -5.63
C PRO A 129 5.85 2.98 -4.20
N PHE A 130 4.60 3.31 -3.81
CA PHE A 130 4.28 3.74 -2.46
C PHE A 130 4.63 2.66 -1.43
N ILE A 131 4.18 1.42 -1.66
CA ILE A 131 4.42 0.30 -0.74
C ILE A 131 5.92 0.05 -0.56
N LEU A 132 6.69 0.01 -1.64
CA LEU A 132 8.13 -0.24 -1.59
C LEU A 132 8.87 0.86 -0.82
N ILE A 133 8.61 2.12 -1.16
CA ILE A 133 9.30 3.26 -0.54
C ILE A 133 8.95 3.36 0.94
N TYR A 134 7.66 3.28 1.30
CA TYR A 134 7.26 3.36 2.71
C TYR A 134 7.73 2.17 3.54
N SER A 135 7.88 0.98 2.96
CA SER A 135 8.44 -0.18 3.68
C SER A 135 9.91 0.06 4.06
N ILE A 136 10.69 0.66 3.16
CA ILE A 136 12.10 1.01 3.41
C ILE A 136 12.19 2.12 4.46
N VAL A 137 11.38 3.18 4.31
CA VAL A 137 11.34 4.31 5.26
C VAL A 137 10.98 3.83 6.67
N LEU A 138 9.91 3.05 6.83
CA LEU A 138 9.51 2.49 8.12
C LEU A 138 10.59 1.60 8.74
N THR A 139 11.32 0.84 7.92
CA THR A 139 12.45 0.04 8.42
C THR A 139 13.57 0.94 8.97
N GLY A 140 13.90 2.02 8.26
CA GLY A 140 14.87 3.01 8.73
C GLY A 140 14.42 3.72 10.00
N GLU A 141 13.16 4.13 10.08
CA GLU A 141 12.58 4.77 11.28
C GLU A 141 12.55 3.81 12.48
N ALA A 142 12.28 2.51 12.26
CA ALA A 142 12.36 1.51 13.32
C ALA A 142 13.78 1.37 13.88
N VAL A 143 14.81 1.37 13.02
CA VAL A 143 16.22 1.38 13.45
C VAL A 143 16.55 2.67 14.22
N ALA A 144 16.07 3.82 13.74
CA ALA A 144 16.27 5.09 14.43
C ALA A 144 15.60 5.13 15.81
N LEU A 145 14.38 4.58 15.96
CA LEU A 145 13.73 4.42 17.26
C LEU A 145 14.55 3.55 18.20
N MET A 146 15.12 2.44 17.72
CA MET A 146 16.03 1.60 18.51
C MET A 146 17.28 2.37 18.96
N GLY A 147 17.86 3.18 18.07
CA GLY A 147 18.99 4.05 18.41
C GLY A 147 18.64 5.08 19.48
N LEU A 148 17.44 5.68 19.41
CA LEU A 148 16.95 6.62 20.42
C LEU A 148 16.74 5.95 21.79
N ILE A 149 16.25 4.70 21.83
CA ILE A 149 16.12 3.95 23.08
C ILE A 149 17.49 3.76 23.74
N VAL A 150 18.52 3.40 22.97
CA VAL A 150 19.88 3.28 23.49
C VAL A 150 20.36 4.62 24.05
N LYS A 151 20.13 5.72 23.31
CA LYS A 151 20.52 7.07 23.74
C LYS A 151 19.79 7.57 25.00
N MET A 152 18.60 7.07 25.30
CA MET A 152 17.91 7.41 26.56
C MET A 152 18.55 6.81 27.81
N VAL A 153 19.36 5.77 27.67
CA VAL A 153 20.09 5.15 28.80
C VAL A 153 21.37 5.94 29.12
N GLU A 154 21.90 6.66 28.15
CA GLU A 154 23.07 7.52 28.32
C GLU A 154 22.68 8.86 28.98
N PRO A 155 23.61 9.51 29.71
CA PRO A 155 23.38 10.85 30.23
C PRO A 155 23.03 11.83 29.12
N GLN A 156 21.97 12.61 29.30
CA GLN A 156 21.56 13.60 28.30
C GLN A 156 22.63 14.68 28.15
N GLU A 157 23.03 14.93 26.91
CA GLU A 157 23.94 16.04 26.60
C GLU A 157 23.20 17.38 26.75
N PRO A 158 23.82 18.39 27.38
CA PRO A 158 23.14 19.64 27.75
C PRO A 158 22.64 20.47 26.57
N ASP A 159 23.27 20.36 25.40
CA ASP A 159 22.93 21.11 24.20
C ASP A 159 22.06 20.32 23.20
N HIS A 160 21.73 19.06 23.51
CA HIS A 160 20.91 18.23 22.63
C HIS A 160 19.42 18.26 23.02
N PRO A 161 18.51 18.26 22.03
CA PRO A 161 17.08 18.10 22.28
C PRO A 161 16.82 16.78 23.01
N SER A 162 15.80 16.78 23.86
CA SER A 162 15.50 15.62 24.70
C SER A 162 15.25 14.37 23.86
N TYR A 163 16.04 13.32 24.07
CA TYR A 163 15.91 12.05 23.35
C TYR A 163 14.53 11.42 23.52
N SER A 164 13.89 11.60 24.68
CA SER A 164 12.51 11.14 24.92
C SER A 164 11.49 11.90 24.09
N GLY A 165 11.66 13.22 23.93
CA GLY A 165 10.86 14.05 23.04
C GLY A 165 11.02 13.65 21.57
N MET A 166 12.26 13.45 21.12
CA MET A 166 12.55 12.97 19.76
C MET A 166 11.91 11.60 19.52
N PHE A 167 12.05 10.67 20.45
CA PHE A 167 11.43 9.34 20.34
C PHE A 167 9.91 9.40 20.25
N LEU A 168 9.25 10.21 21.10
CA LEU A 168 7.81 10.37 21.06
C LEU A 168 7.34 10.95 19.71
N SER A 169 8.04 11.95 19.20
CA SER A 169 7.72 12.53 17.88
C SER A 169 7.88 11.51 16.74
N LEU A 170 8.99 10.75 16.73
CA LEU A 170 9.25 9.73 15.71
C LEU A 170 8.26 8.57 15.81
N LEU A 171 7.87 8.18 17.02
CA LEU A 171 6.86 7.15 17.25
C LEU A 171 5.51 7.55 16.66
N ILE A 172 5.08 8.80 16.84
CA ILE A 172 3.84 9.30 16.25
C ILE A 172 3.90 9.23 14.72
N ILE A 173 5.02 9.66 14.13
CA ILE A 173 5.24 9.60 12.68
C ILE A 173 5.14 8.15 12.17
N VAL A 174 5.85 7.22 12.81
CA VAL A 174 5.84 5.79 12.45
C VAL A 174 4.44 5.20 12.52
N ILE A 175 3.66 5.53 13.57
CA ILE A 175 2.27 5.05 13.70
C ILE A 175 1.41 5.54 12.54
N VAL A 176 1.49 6.83 12.20
CA VAL A 176 0.71 7.42 11.10
C VAL A 176 1.11 6.80 9.76
N GLN A 177 2.42 6.66 9.50
CA GLN A 177 2.91 6.05 8.27
C GLN A 177 2.54 4.57 8.16
N THR A 178 2.61 3.83 9.26
CA THR A 178 2.22 2.41 9.31
C THR A 178 0.73 2.25 9.03
N PHE A 179 -0.12 3.10 9.62
CA PHE A 179 -1.55 3.10 9.36
C PHE A 179 -1.87 3.39 7.88
N MET A 180 -1.16 4.36 7.30
CA MET A 180 -1.29 4.68 5.88
C MET A 180 -0.86 3.50 4.99
N LEU A 181 0.32 2.93 5.21
CA LEU A 181 0.82 1.77 4.46
C LEU A 181 -0.14 0.57 4.56
N SER A 182 -0.62 0.26 5.75
CA SER A 182 -1.58 -0.83 6.00
C SER A 182 -2.87 -0.62 5.18
N THR A 183 -3.35 0.62 5.12
CA THR A 183 -4.55 0.96 4.35
C THR A 183 -4.33 0.83 2.85
N ILE A 184 -3.18 1.30 2.33
CA ILE A 184 -2.81 1.14 0.91
C ILE A 184 -2.64 -0.35 0.53
N LEU A 185 -2.06 -1.17 1.40
CA LEU A 185 -1.93 -2.61 1.18
C LEU A 185 -3.30 -3.29 1.04
N ARG A 186 -4.25 -2.95 1.91
CA ARG A 186 -5.63 -3.46 1.83
C ARG A 186 -6.34 -2.98 0.55
N CYS A 187 -6.15 -1.73 0.16
CA CYS A 187 -6.69 -1.21 -1.10
C CYS A 187 -6.08 -1.93 -2.32
N ARG A 188 -4.77 -2.21 -2.31
CA ARG A 188 -4.12 -3.00 -3.37
C ARG A 188 -4.70 -4.39 -3.46
N GLN A 189 -4.93 -5.05 -2.33
CA GLN A 189 -5.55 -6.38 -2.28
C GLN A 189 -6.97 -6.34 -2.86
N TYR A 190 -7.77 -5.35 -2.48
CA TYR A 190 -9.11 -5.13 -3.05
C TYR A 190 -9.05 -4.98 -4.58
N LEU A 191 -8.22 -4.06 -5.08
CA LEU A 191 -8.09 -3.81 -6.52
C LEU A 191 -7.62 -5.06 -7.28
N SER A 192 -6.68 -5.82 -6.72
CA SER A 192 -6.19 -7.06 -7.32
C SER A 192 -7.29 -8.13 -7.39
N LEU A 193 -8.09 -8.29 -6.34
CA LEU A 193 -9.20 -9.26 -6.33
C LEU A 193 -10.30 -8.86 -7.31
N LYS A 194 -10.59 -7.56 -7.40
CA LYS A 194 -11.53 -7.00 -8.38
C LYS A 194 -11.05 -7.24 -9.81
N GLU A 195 -9.77 -7.02 -10.09
CA GLU A 195 -9.18 -7.28 -11.40
C GLU A 195 -9.25 -8.76 -11.77
N THR A 196 -8.90 -9.68 -10.86
CA THR A 196 -9.04 -11.13 -11.08
C THR A 196 -10.48 -11.52 -11.38
N HIS A 197 -11.45 -11.01 -10.61
CA HIS A 197 -12.86 -11.30 -10.84
C HIS A 197 -13.35 -10.81 -12.21
N LEU A 198 -12.94 -9.61 -12.63
CA LEU A 198 -13.29 -9.08 -13.95
C LEU A 198 -12.68 -9.91 -15.09
N LEU A 199 -11.46 -10.44 -14.89
CA LEU A 199 -10.84 -11.35 -15.84
C LEU A 199 -11.58 -12.70 -15.91
N GLU A 200 -12.00 -13.25 -14.76
CA GLU A 200 -12.80 -14.47 -14.69
C GLU A 200 -14.13 -14.31 -15.44
N LEU A 201 -14.86 -13.20 -15.20
CA LEU A 201 -16.09 -12.89 -15.93
C LEU A 201 -15.85 -12.81 -17.44
N LYS A 202 -14.80 -12.11 -17.85
CA LYS A 202 -14.45 -11.98 -19.28
C LYS A 202 -14.15 -13.32 -19.92
N VAL A 203 -13.53 -14.26 -19.21
CA VAL A 203 -13.27 -15.63 -19.74
C VAL A 203 -14.56 -16.42 -19.88
N CYS A 204 -15.57 -16.16 -19.05
CA CYS A 204 -16.86 -16.87 -19.10
C CYS A 204 -17.82 -16.34 -20.18
N ASP A 205 -17.62 -15.10 -20.64
CA ASP A 205 -18.40 -14.49 -21.72
C ASP A 205 -17.99 -14.99 -23.13
N TYR A 206 -16.87 -15.73 -23.26
CA TYR A 206 -16.38 -16.32 -24.53
C TYR A 206 -16.64 -17.83 -24.59
#